data_AF-A0A9C8XF00-F1
#
_entry.id   AF-A0A9C8XF00-F1
#
_cell.length_a   1.000
_cell.length_b   1.000
_cell.length_c   1.000
_cell.angle_alpha   90.00
_cell.angle_beta   90.00
_cell.angle_gamma   90.00
#
_symmetry.space_group_name_H-M   'P 1'
#
loop_
_entity.id
_entity.type
_entity.pdbx_description
1 polymer ?
#
loop_
_entity_poly.entity_id
_entity_poly.type
_entity_poly.pdbx_seq_one_letter_code
_entity_poly.pdbx_strand_id
1 'polypeptide(L)' 'MKLHILGICGTFMGGLAILARQAGFEVEGSDANVYP' A
#
# COMPACT_ATOMS: atom_id res chain seq x y z
N MET A 1 -1.37 5.03 -13.68
CA MET A 1 -0.64 5.74 -12.61
C MET A 1 -0.31 4.72 -11.54
N LYS A 2 0.94 4.69 -11.07
CA LYS A 2 1.41 3.71 -10.09
C LYS A 2 1.69 4.42 -8.76
N LEU A 3 1.06 3.98 -7.68
CA LEU A 3 1.20 4.49 -6.33
C LEU A 3 2.23 3.65 -5.57
N HIS A 4 3.33 4.27 -5.15
CA HIS A 4 4.31 3.64 -4.28
C HIS A 4 4.10 4.12 -2.84
N ILE A 5 3.75 3.20 -1.94
CA ILE A 5 3.44 3.49 -0.55
C ILE A 5 4.62 3.07 0.34
N LEU A 6 5.21 4.04 1.04
CA LEU A 6 6.21 3.78 2.08
C LEU A 6 5.49 3.51 3.40
N GLY A 7 5.81 2.39 4.07
CA GLY A 7 5.11 1.93 5.27
C GLY A 7 3.80 1.19 4.97
N ILE A 8 3.74 0.41 3.88
CA ILE A 8 2.49 -0.23 3.42
C ILE A 8 1.95 -1.29 4.39
N CYS A 9 2.77 -1.86 5.27
CA CYS A 9 2.33 -2.86 6.25
C CYS A 9 1.59 -2.24 7.45
N GLY A 10 1.60 -0.91 7.60
CA GLY A 10 0.79 -0.23 8.59
C GLY A 10 -0.71 -0.42 8.35
N THR A 11 -1.50 -0.63 9.40
CA THR A 11 -2.94 -0.95 9.31
C THR A 11 -3.74 0.09 8.50
N PHE A 12 -3.43 1.38 8.70
CA PHE A 12 -4.04 2.46 7.94
C PHE A 12 -3.60 2.46 6.47
N MET A 13 -2.30 2.27 6.23
CA MET A 13 -1.70 2.30 4.89
C MET A 13 -2.13 1.09 4.04
N GLY A 14 -2.32 -0.08 4.66
CA GLY A 14 -2.89 -1.26 4.01
C GLY A 14 -4.34 -1.03 3.58
N GLY A 15 -5.15 -0.38 4.43
CA GLY A 15 -6.51 0.04 4.07
C GLY A 15 -6.52 1.03 2.91
N LEU A 16 -5.63 2.04 2.95
CA LEU A 16 -5.46 3.01 1.87
C LEU A 16 -5.04 2.33 0.55
N ALA A 17 -4.11 1.37 0.62
CA ALA A 17 -3.65 0.60 -0.53
C ALA A 17 -4.79 -0.19 -1.18
N ILE A 18 -5.67 -0.79 -0.39
CA ILE A 18 -6.85 -1.50 -0.90
C ILE A 18 -7.81 -0.53 -1.61
N LEU A 19 -8.09 0.62 -1.01
CA LEU A 19 -8.96 1.64 -1.62
C LEU A 19 -8.38 2.18 -2.93
N ALA A 20 -7.07 2.46 -2.96
CA ALA A 20 -6.39 2.89 -4.17
C ALA A 20 -6.46 1.83 -5.27
N ARG A 21 -6.31 0.55 -4.92
CA ARG A 21 -6.45 -0.57 -5.85
C ARG A 21 -7.87 -0.70 -6.40
N GLN A 22 -8.89 -0.50 -5.55
CA GLN A 22 -10.30 -0.48 -5.96
C GLN A 22 -10.63 0.71 -6.86
N ALA A 23 -9.98 1.84 -6.67
CA ALA A 23 -10.11 3.02 -7.53
C ALA A 23 -9.37 2.88 -8.89
N GLY A 24 -8.76 1.72 -9.18
CA GLY A 24 -8.09 1.45 -10.45
C GLY A 24 -6.63 1.90 -10.50
N PHE A 25 -6.03 2.28 -9.36
CA PHE A 25 -4.61 2.56 -9.28
C PHE A 25 -3.80 1.28 -9.08
N GLU A 26 -2.64 1.24 -9.71
CA GLU A 26 -1.68 0.16 -9.48
C GLU A 26 -0.87 0.52 -8.24
N VAL A 27 -0.91 -0.32 -7.20
CA VAL A 27 -0.32 -0.02 -5.89
C VAL A 27 0.85 -0.96 -5.63
N GLU A 28 2.00 -0.38 -5.27
CA GLU A 28 3.14 -1.09 -4.71
C GLU A 28 3.56 -0.41 -3.39
N GLY A 29 4.38 -1.08 -2.59
CA GLY A 29 4.91 -0.44 -1.40
C GLY A 29 6.11 -1.15 -0.83
N SER A 30 6.81 -0.43 0.03
CA SER A 30 7.93 -0.94 0.83
C SER A 30 7.66 -0.64 2.29
N ASP A 31 8.13 -1.52 3.17
CA ASP A 31 8.06 -1.33 4.61
C ASP A 31 9.38 -1.78 5.22
N ALA A 32 9.76 -1.16 6.34
CA ALA A 32 10.99 -1.48 7.05
C ALA A 32 10.87 -2.78 7.85
N ASN A 33 9.66 -3.15 8.28
CA ASN A 33 9.37 -4.39 8.99
C ASN A 33 8.17 -5.08 8.33
N VAL A 34 8.45 -5.93 7.34
CA VAL A 34 7.45 -6.83 6.77
C VAL A 34 7.45 -8.08 7.64
N TYR A 35 6.36 -8.31 8.38
CA TYR A 35 6.16 -9.61 9.00
C TYR A 35 5.82 -10.61 7.87
N PRO A 36 6.55 -11.73 7.73
CA PRO A 36 6.29 -12.73 6.69
C PRO A 36 4.87 -13.30 6.73
#